data_AF-A0A0W7WC32-F1
#
_entry.id   AF-A0A0W7WC32-F1
#
_cell.length_a   1.000
_cell.length_b   1.000
_cell.length_c   1.000
_cell.angle_alpha   90.00
_cell.angle_beta   90.00
_cell.angle_gamma   90.00
#
_symmetry.space_group_name_H-M   'P 1'
#
loop_
_entity.id
_entity.type
_entity.pdbx_description
1 polymer ?
#
loop_
_entity_poly.entity_id
_entity_poly.type
_entity_poly.pdbx_seq_one_letter_code
_entity_poly.pdbx_strand_id
1 'polypeptide(L)'
;MAIKKLPSTGDTPRSTGVPESLVAGGDADSAGFPWAGRTFDHHETAFADDDGETPPALREAIATLRAAGESYRSEGADPATIESLSMLRQAVLLELSRCRVLVPLLAEAGELGETPDGRIVEKSQELSIVTVASPDGRRVMPVFSSVAAMQAWNPGSRPIPVPGPQAAVAAAQEGTDLIIVDPGSPDTQFGVRRPELESVALGETRAPAWADADVRAAFLSAAAGEGPLQALALLPGDPAGDLTAPETEVHLLIAEGLDRDGLTEMLTRLQERWARDELIAERVDSMRFVPRLA
;
A
#
# COMPACT_ATOMS: atom_id res chain seq x y z
N MET A 1 -68.68 18.41 -9.73
CA MET A 1 -67.78 18.89 -10.79
C MET A 1 -67.19 17.68 -11.50
N ALA A 2 -67.49 17.52 -12.78
CA ALA A 2 -67.06 16.40 -13.60
C ALA A 2 -65.71 16.72 -14.26
N ILE A 3 -64.71 15.86 -14.10
CA ILE A 3 -63.45 15.95 -14.84
C ILE A 3 -63.63 15.17 -16.15
N LYS A 4 -63.59 15.91 -17.25
CA LYS A 4 -63.72 15.40 -18.62
C LYS A 4 -62.40 14.68 -18.99
N LYS A 5 -62.46 13.36 -19.23
CA LYS A 5 -61.34 12.58 -19.78
C LYS A 5 -60.99 13.10 -21.18
N LEU A 6 -59.72 13.48 -21.38
CA LEU A 6 -59.16 13.75 -22.71
C LEU A 6 -59.02 12.43 -23.49
N PRO A 7 -59.20 12.43 -24.82
CA PRO A 7 -59.01 11.23 -25.63
C PRO A 7 -57.53 10.82 -25.64
N SER A 8 -57.32 9.52 -25.42
CA SER A 8 -56.06 8.83 -25.62
C SER A 8 -55.66 8.96 -27.10
N THR A 9 -54.65 9.78 -27.39
CA THR A 9 -53.90 9.66 -28.65
C THR A 9 -53.15 8.34 -28.60
N GLY A 10 -53.70 7.34 -29.28
CA GLY A 10 -53.10 6.02 -29.41
C GLY A 10 -51.82 6.07 -30.23
N ASP A 11 -50.70 6.33 -29.56
CA ASP A 11 -49.41 5.85 -30.01
C ASP A 11 -49.09 4.55 -29.25
N THR A 12 -49.17 3.45 -29.98
CA THR A 12 -48.60 2.14 -29.61
C THR A 12 -47.15 2.34 -29.15
N PRO A 13 -46.64 1.60 -28.14
CA PRO A 13 -45.23 1.67 -27.80
C PRO A 13 -44.43 1.23 -29.03
N ARG A 14 -43.79 2.18 -29.73
CA ARG A 14 -42.74 1.83 -30.67
C ARG A 14 -41.59 1.36 -29.80
N SER A 15 -41.23 0.09 -29.97
CA SER A 15 -39.88 -0.39 -29.63
C SER A 15 -38.90 0.57 -30.29
N THR A 16 -38.38 1.55 -29.53
CA THR A 16 -37.15 2.22 -29.90
C THR A 16 -36.08 1.20 -29.59
N GLY A 17 -35.88 0.28 -30.53
CA GLY A 17 -34.81 -0.69 -30.46
C GLY A 17 -33.54 0.04 -30.07
N VAL A 18 -32.79 -0.57 -29.16
CA VAL A 18 -31.43 -0.12 -28.84
C VAL A 18 -30.71 0.05 -30.18
N PRO A 19 -30.13 1.23 -30.48
CA PRO A 19 -29.36 1.43 -31.70
C PRO A 19 -28.41 0.27 -31.92
N GLU A 20 -28.24 -0.19 -33.15
CA GLU A 20 -27.41 -1.37 -33.47
C GLU A 20 -25.97 -1.24 -32.92
N SER A 21 -25.47 0.01 -32.82
CA SER A 21 -24.20 0.40 -32.20
C SER A 21 -24.11 0.17 -30.67
N LEU A 22 -25.24 -0.14 -30.03
CA LEU A 22 -25.38 -0.39 -28.59
C LEU A 22 -25.80 -1.85 -28.32
N VAL A 23 -25.91 -2.68 -29.36
CA VAL A 23 -26.10 -4.13 -29.22
C VAL A 23 -24.72 -4.79 -29.12
N ALA A 24 -24.46 -5.47 -28.01
CA ALA A 24 -23.24 -6.25 -27.84
C ALA A 24 -23.13 -7.30 -28.97
N GLY A 25 -22.03 -7.25 -29.74
CA GLY A 25 -21.75 -8.21 -30.82
C GLY A 25 -22.17 -7.79 -32.24
N GLY A 26 -22.48 -6.52 -32.51
CA GLY A 26 -22.66 -6.01 -33.88
C GLY A 26 -21.37 -5.97 -34.70
N ASP A 27 -21.45 -5.68 -36.01
CA ASP A 27 -20.31 -5.73 -36.95
C ASP A 27 -19.29 -4.58 -36.79
N ALA A 28 -19.60 -3.57 -35.96
CA ALA A 28 -18.77 -2.40 -35.68
C ALA A 28 -18.83 -1.97 -34.21
N ASP A 29 -17.84 -1.19 -33.76
CA ASP A 29 -17.82 -0.59 -32.42
C ASP A 29 -18.80 0.59 -32.29
N SER A 30 -18.89 1.18 -31.09
CA SER A 30 -19.80 2.30 -30.79
C SER A 30 -19.49 3.58 -31.58
N ALA A 31 -18.30 3.69 -32.20
CA ALA A 31 -17.93 4.76 -33.11
C ALA A 31 -18.17 4.40 -34.60
N GLY A 32 -18.69 3.20 -34.89
CA GLY A 32 -19.03 2.75 -36.23
C GLY A 32 -17.86 2.14 -37.01
N PHE A 33 -16.74 1.83 -36.36
CA PHE A 33 -15.62 1.18 -37.02
C PHE A 33 -15.77 -0.36 -37.01
N PRO A 34 -15.56 -1.04 -38.15
CA PRO A 34 -15.72 -2.49 -38.23
C PRO A 34 -14.81 -3.29 -37.30
N TRP A 35 -15.32 -4.41 -36.76
CA TRP A 35 -14.49 -5.39 -36.01
C TRP A 35 -13.62 -6.25 -36.94
N ALA A 36 -14.07 -6.45 -38.18
CA ALA A 36 -13.37 -7.28 -39.15
C ALA A 36 -11.93 -6.80 -39.39
N GLY A 37 -10.96 -7.71 -39.26
CA GLY A 37 -9.53 -7.41 -39.43
C GLY A 37 -8.85 -6.80 -38.20
N ARG A 38 -9.57 -6.60 -37.10
CA ARG A 38 -8.95 -6.34 -35.79
C ARG A 38 -8.54 -7.67 -35.18
N THR A 39 -7.33 -7.71 -34.62
CA THR A 39 -6.86 -8.82 -33.81
C THR A 39 -6.68 -8.30 -32.40
N PHE A 40 -7.39 -8.89 -31.45
CA PHE A 40 -7.10 -8.70 -30.04
C PHE A 40 -6.16 -9.83 -29.66
N ASP A 41 -4.86 -9.61 -29.87
CA ASP A 41 -3.88 -10.47 -29.22
C ASP A 41 -4.09 -10.28 -27.71
N HIS A 42 -4.63 -11.31 -27.04
CA HIS A 42 -4.70 -11.31 -25.59
C HIS A 42 -3.26 -11.32 -25.08
N HIS A 43 -2.73 -10.14 -24.75
CA HIS A 43 -1.40 -9.99 -24.16
C HIS A 43 -1.35 -10.50 -22.69
N GLU A 44 -2.46 -11.00 -22.15
CA GLU A 44 -2.68 -11.24 -20.72
C GLU A 44 -2.84 -12.73 -20.34
N THR A 45 -2.02 -13.64 -20.90
CA THR A 45 -2.02 -15.05 -20.43
C THR A 45 -1.13 -15.27 -19.20
N ALA A 46 -0.38 -14.25 -18.75
CA ALA A 46 0.59 -14.39 -17.66
C ALA A 46 -0.02 -14.89 -16.34
N PHE A 47 -1.32 -14.62 -16.13
CA PHE A 47 -2.07 -15.04 -14.94
C PHE A 47 -3.34 -15.82 -15.31
N ALA A 48 -3.36 -16.50 -16.46
CA ALA A 48 -4.55 -17.22 -16.93
C ALA A 48 -4.97 -18.38 -16.01
N ASP A 49 -3.99 -18.99 -15.35
CA ASP A 49 -4.21 -20.10 -14.39
C ASP A 49 -4.32 -19.61 -12.93
N ASP A 50 -4.39 -18.29 -12.71
CA ASP A 50 -4.53 -17.73 -11.38
C ASP A 50 -5.94 -17.97 -10.83
N ASP A 51 -6.03 -18.65 -9.69
CA ASP A 51 -7.29 -19.01 -9.03
C ASP A 51 -7.87 -17.88 -8.16
N GLY A 52 -7.19 -16.74 -8.08
CA GLY A 52 -7.58 -15.59 -7.27
C GLY A 52 -7.30 -15.74 -5.78
N GLU A 53 -6.69 -16.83 -5.32
CA GLU A 53 -6.37 -17.05 -3.91
C GLU A 53 -5.08 -16.33 -3.50
N THR A 54 -4.85 -16.22 -2.18
CA THR A 54 -3.58 -15.72 -1.64
C THR A 54 -2.49 -16.76 -1.88
N PRO A 55 -1.35 -16.39 -2.50
CA PRO A 55 -0.21 -17.29 -2.66
C PRO A 55 0.20 -17.93 -1.31
N PRO A 56 0.29 -19.27 -1.21
CA PRO A 56 0.54 -19.94 0.07
C PRO A 56 1.82 -19.50 0.78
N ALA A 57 2.91 -19.30 0.04
CA ALA A 57 4.19 -18.85 0.59
C ALA A 57 4.09 -17.43 1.19
N LEU A 58 3.37 -16.52 0.54
CA LEU A 58 3.12 -15.18 1.08
C LEU A 58 2.27 -15.25 2.36
N ARG A 59 1.22 -16.08 2.36
CA ARG A 59 0.37 -16.28 3.54
C ARG A 59 1.17 -16.79 4.74
N GLU A 60 2.01 -17.80 4.51
CA GLU A 60 2.86 -18.40 5.55
C GLU A 60 3.91 -17.40 6.07
N ALA A 61 4.55 -16.64 5.19
CA ALA A 61 5.52 -15.62 5.58
C ALA A 61 4.89 -14.54 6.47
N ILE A 62 3.72 -14.01 6.07
CA ILE A 62 2.99 -13.00 6.86
C ILE A 62 2.55 -13.58 8.21
N ALA A 63 1.98 -14.79 8.23
CA ALA A 63 1.53 -15.44 9.46
C ALA A 63 2.70 -15.65 10.45
N THR A 64 3.86 -16.08 9.93
CA THR A 64 5.06 -16.34 10.74
C THR A 64 5.63 -15.04 11.32
N LEU A 65 5.75 -13.99 10.51
CA LEU A 65 6.18 -12.67 10.98
C LEU A 65 5.25 -12.15 12.08
N ARG A 66 3.93 -12.24 11.88
CA ARG A 66 2.95 -11.72 12.84
C ARG A 66 2.97 -12.48 14.15
N ALA A 67 3.10 -13.80 14.12
CA ALA A 67 3.26 -14.60 15.33
C ALA A 67 4.54 -14.23 16.10
N ALA A 68 5.66 -14.06 15.40
CA ALA A 68 6.91 -13.59 16.00
C ALA A 68 6.77 -12.18 16.58
N GLY A 69 6.06 -11.28 15.89
CA GLY A 69 5.82 -9.92 16.36
C GLY A 69 4.95 -9.86 17.62
N GLU A 70 3.98 -10.76 17.76
CA GLU A 70 3.18 -10.90 18.98
C GLU A 70 4.04 -11.41 20.16
N SER A 71 4.84 -12.45 19.94
CA SER A 71 5.79 -12.95 20.95
C SER A 71 6.76 -11.86 21.38
N TYR A 72 7.37 -11.12 20.45
CA TYR A 72 8.23 -9.98 20.76
C TYR A 72 7.56 -8.92 21.65
N ARG A 73 6.29 -8.57 21.37
CA ARG A 73 5.56 -7.58 22.19
C ARG A 73 5.31 -8.04 23.63
N SER A 74 5.18 -9.34 23.85
CA SER A 74 4.87 -9.92 25.16
C SER A 74 6.09 -10.34 25.98
N GLU A 75 7.13 -10.84 25.32
CA GLU A 75 8.31 -11.44 25.96
C GLU A 75 9.51 -10.48 26.02
N GLY A 76 9.55 -9.46 25.15
CA GLY A 76 10.58 -8.43 25.14
C GLY A 76 11.65 -8.60 24.07
N ALA A 77 12.67 -7.74 24.13
CA ALA A 77 13.61 -7.51 23.05
C ALA A 77 15.00 -8.09 23.33
N ASP A 78 15.17 -9.41 23.17
CA ASP A 78 16.51 -10.00 23.12
C ASP A 78 17.11 -9.92 21.68
N PRO A 79 18.45 -9.92 21.54
CA PRO A 79 19.10 -9.77 20.23
C PRO A 79 18.72 -10.84 19.19
N ALA A 80 18.52 -12.09 19.60
CA ALA A 80 18.19 -13.17 18.67
C ALA A 80 16.75 -13.03 18.15
N THR A 81 15.83 -12.58 18.99
CA THR A 81 14.45 -12.25 18.58
C THR A 81 14.42 -11.09 17.57
N ILE A 82 15.21 -10.04 17.79
CA ILE A 82 15.31 -8.91 16.85
C ILE A 82 15.88 -9.37 15.49
N GLU A 83 16.95 -10.17 15.50
CA GLU A 83 17.54 -10.72 14.27
C GLU A 83 16.53 -11.60 13.52
N SER A 84 15.81 -12.47 14.23
CA SER A 84 14.76 -13.32 13.67
C SER A 84 13.64 -12.50 13.00
N LEU A 85 13.14 -11.45 13.67
CA LEU A 85 12.15 -10.54 13.09
C LEU A 85 12.66 -9.88 11.80
N SER A 86 13.94 -9.52 11.75
CA SER A 86 14.54 -8.89 10.57
C SER A 86 14.51 -9.84 9.38
N MET A 87 14.86 -11.11 9.61
CA MET A 87 14.82 -12.16 8.59
C MET A 87 13.39 -12.46 8.13
N LEU A 88 12.43 -12.54 9.06
CA LEU A 88 11.03 -12.81 8.74
C LEU A 88 10.41 -11.67 7.92
N ARG A 89 10.72 -10.41 8.26
CA ARG A 89 10.26 -9.25 7.49
C ARG A 89 10.82 -9.27 6.07
N GLN A 90 12.12 -9.57 5.92
CA GLN A 90 12.76 -9.73 4.62
C GLN A 90 12.14 -10.86 3.79
N ALA A 91 11.76 -11.97 4.43
CA ALA A 91 11.09 -13.09 3.75
C ALA A 91 9.73 -12.67 3.18
N VAL A 92 8.93 -11.87 3.90
CA VAL A 92 7.65 -11.35 3.38
C VAL A 92 7.88 -10.48 2.13
N LEU A 93 8.85 -9.57 2.17
CA LEU A 93 9.17 -8.69 1.03
C LEU A 93 9.63 -9.50 -0.19
N LEU A 94 10.43 -10.54 0.04
CA LEU A 94 10.89 -11.44 -1.00
C LEU A 94 9.74 -12.24 -1.62
N GLU A 95 8.80 -12.75 -0.82
CA GLU A 95 7.62 -13.44 -1.35
C GLU A 95 6.70 -12.50 -2.12
N LEU A 96 6.56 -11.24 -1.70
CA LEU A 96 5.85 -10.21 -2.47
C LEU A 96 6.51 -9.96 -3.83
N SER A 97 7.85 -9.98 -3.92
CA SER A 97 8.56 -9.81 -5.20
C SER A 97 8.36 -10.96 -6.19
N ARG A 98 7.90 -12.13 -5.71
CA ARG A 98 7.79 -13.37 -6.50
C ARG A 98 6.37 -13.70 -6.91
N CYS A 99 5.37 -13.06 -6.32
CA CYS A 99 3.97 -13.33 -6.59
C CYS A 99 3.28 -12.16 -7.28
N ARG A 100 2.07 -12.40 -7.75
CA ARG A 100 1.18 -11.34 -8.20
C ARG A 100 0.44 -10.73 -7.03
N VAL A 101 0.17 -9.44 -7.14
CA VAL A 101 -0.81 -8.73 -6.33
C VAL A 101 -1.96 -8.27 -7.22
N LEU A 102 -3.12 -8.03 -6.62
CA LEU A 102 -4.27 -7.46 -7.31
C LEU A 102 -4.34 -5.97 -6.97
N VAL A 103 -4.31 -5.13 -8.00
CA VAL A 103 -4.61 -3.71 -7.87
C VAL A 103 -6.12 -3.54 -8.07
N PRO A 104 -6.82 -2.86 -7.16
CA PRO A 104 -8.27 -2.65 -7.31
C PRO A 104 -8.54 -1.60 -8.38
N LEU A 105 -9.27 -1.97 -9.43
CA LEU A 105 -9.87 -0.98 -10.32
C LEU A 105 -11.26 -0.62 -9.80
N LEU A 106 -11.49 0.66 -9.53
CA LEU A 106 -12.79 1.20 -9.17
C LEU A 106 -13.39 1.90 -10.39
N ALA A 107 -14.66 1.63 -10.68
CA ALA A 107 -15.38 2.38 -11.70
C ALA A 107 -15.78 3.74 -11.12
N GLU A 108 -15.05 4.79 -11.48
CA GLU A 108 -15.53 6.17 -11.33
C GLU A 108 -16.32 6.53 -12.59
N ALA A 109 -17.55 7.02 -12.42
CA ALA A 109 -18.32 7.52 -13.55
C ALA A 109 -17.66 8.83 -14.03
N GLY A 110 -17.15 8.83 -15.27
CA GLY A 110 -16.57 10.05 -15.85
C GLY A 110 -17.62 11.13 -16.08
N GLU A 111 -17.16 12.36 -16.36
CA GLU A 111 -18.08 13.42 -16.80
C GLU A 111 -18.76 13.02 -18.11
N LEU A 112 -20.10 13.04 -18.10
CA LEU A 112 -20.89 12.87 -19.32
C LEU A 112 -20.87 14.19 -20.11
N GLY A 113 -20.57 14.10 -21.40
CA GLY A 113 -20.69 15.20 -22.34
C GLY A 113 -21.60 14.87 -23.51
N GLU A 114 -22.00 15.87 -24.27
CA GLU A 114 -22.76 15.67 -25.51
C GLU A 114 -21.86 15.89 -26.73
N THR A 115 -21.95 15.00 -27.72
CA THR A 115 -21.38 15.26 -29.06
C THR A 115 -22.19 16.34 -29.78
N PRO A 116 -21.66 16.95 -30.86
CA PRO A 116 -22.41 17.91 -31.68
C PRO A 116 -23.74 17.38 -32.24
N ASP A 117 -23.89 16.05 -32.34
CA ASP A 117 -25.10 15.36 -32.80
C ASP A 117 -26.04 14.95 -31.64
N GLY A 118 -25.78 15.41 -30.41
CA GLY A 118 -26.62 15.17 -29.23
C GLY A 118 -26.47 13.80 -28.58
N ARG A 119 -25.37 13.07 -28.83
CA ARG A 119 -25.11 11.78 -28.16
C ARG A 119 -24.38 12.01 -26.84
N ILE A 120 -24.87 11.40 -25.76
CA ILE A 120 -24.16 11.37 -24.48
C ILE A 120 -22.93 10.47 -24.63
N VAL A 121 -21.75 11.02 -24.38
CA VAL A 121 -20.46 10.35 -24.40
C VAL A 121 -19.74 10.60 -23.07
N GLU A 122 -19.13 9.56 -22.51
CA GLU A 122 -18.23 9.69 -21.36
C GLU A 122 -16.95 10.40 -21.83
N LYS A 123 -16.67 11.60 -21.31
CA LYS A 123 -15.61 12.50 -21.83
C LYS A 123 -14.22 12.21 -21.29
N SER A 124 -14.13 11.59 -20.13
CA SER A 124 -12.86 11.32 -19.45
C SER A 124 -12.95 9.98 -18.75
N GLN A 125 -12.03 9.08 -19.08
CA GLN A 125 -11.70 7.93 -18.26
C GLN A 125 -10.29 8.18 -17.71
N GLU A 126 -10.20 8.71 -16.50
CA GLU A 126 -8.94 8.79 -15.77
C GLU A 126 -8.77 7.49 -14.98
N LEU A 127 -7.86 6.64 -15.45
CA LEU A 127 -7.43 5.45 -14.70
C LEU A 127 -6.48 5.91 -13.58
N SER A 128 -7.02 6.44 -12.49
CA SER A 128 -6.21 6.73 -11.30
C SER A 128 -5.97 5.44 -10.52
N ILE A 129 -4.72 5.21 -10.11
CA ILE A 129 -4.42 4.22 -9.08
C ILE A 129 -5.12 4.67 -7.80
N VAL A 130 -5.89 3.77 -7.19
CA VAL A 130 -6.58 4.06 -5.94
C VAL A 130 -5.55 4.27 -4.85
N THR A 131 -5.65 5.37 -4.10
CA THR A 131 -4.83 5.58 -2.90
C THR A 131 -5.73 5.83 -1.70
N VAL A 132 -5.36 5.30 -0.55
CA VAL A 132 -6.01 5.55 0.74
C VAL A 132 -5.09 6.37 1.64
N ALA A 133 -5.64 7.06 2.63
CA ALA A 133 -4.85 7.72 3.66
C ALA A 133 -4.47 6.73 4.76
N SER A 134 -3.19 6.70 5.15
CA SER A 134 -2.75 6.04 6.38
C SER A 134 -3.21 6.83 7.61
N PRO A 135 -3.15 6.24 8.82
CA PRO A 135 -3.45 6.96 10.06
C PRO A 135 -2.61 8.22 10.29
N ASP A 136 -1.40 8.28 9.73
CA ASP A 136 -0.50 9.45 9.77
C ASP A 136 -0.68 10.41 8.58
N GLY A 137 -1.67 10.17 7.70
CA GLY A 137 -2.06 11.05 6.61
C GLY A 137 -1.27 10.89 5.30
N ARG A 138 -0.32 9.96 5.24
CA ARG A 138 0.39 9.61 4.00
C ARG A 138 -0.54 8.92 3.01
N ARG A 139 -0.20 9.02 1.73
CA ARG A 139 -0.84 8.23 0.67
C ARG A 139 -0.32 6.81 0.73
N VAL A 140 -1.23 5.85 0.61
CA VAL A 140 -0.96 4.41 0.63
C VAL A 140 -1.65 3.76 -0.56
N MET A 141 -0.94 2.87 -1.26
CA MET A 141 -1.48 2.10 -2.36
C MET A 141 -2.01 0.77 -1.79
N PRO A 142 -3.33 0.55 -1.78
CA PRO A 142 -3.90 -0.74 -1.43
C PRO A 142 -3.63 -1.74 -2.55
N VAL A 143 -3.08 -2.90 -2.19
CA VAL A 143 -2.97 -4.06 -3.06
C VAL A 143 -3.54 -5.27 -2.34
N PHE A 144 -3.92 -6.30 -3.09
CA PHE A 144 -4.57 -7.47 -2.50
C PHE A 144 -3.87 -8.76 -2.89
N SER A 145 -3.74 -9.66 -1.93
CA SER A 145 -3.21 -10.98 -2.17
C SER A 145 -4.26 -11.92 -2.73
N SER A 146 -5.56 -11.65 -2.53
CA SER A 146 -6.66 -12.46 -3.04
C SER A 146 -7.86 -11.65 -3.49
N VAL A 147 -8.68 -12.23 -4.36
CA VAL A 147 -9.97 -11.65 -4.76
C VAL A 147 -10.90 -11.52 -3.55
N ALA A 148 -10.90 -12.49 -2.64
CA ALA A 148 -11.71 -12.46 -1.43
C ALA A 148 -11.38 -11.25 -0.53
N ALA A 149 -10.10 -10.98 -0.29
CA ALA A 149 -9.67 -9.82 0.50
C ALA A 149 -10.05 -8.49 -0.19
N MET A 150 -9.89 -8.40 -1.51
CA MET A 150 -10.27 -7.21 -2.28
C MET A 150 -11.78 -6.95 -2.25
N GLN A 151 -12.59 -8.00 -2.42
CA GLN A 151 -14.05 -7.89 -2.38
C GLN A 151 -14.56 -7.54 -0.98
N ALA A 152 -13.91 -8.04 0.07
CA ALA A 152 -14.21 -7.66 1.44
C ALA A 152 -13.89 -6.17 1.71
N TRP A 153 -12.81 -5.65 1.12
CA TRP A 153 -12.46 -4.23 1.21
C TRP A 153 -13.42 -3.33 0.43
N ASN A 154 -13.71 -3.66 -0.83
CA ASN A 154 -14.70 -2.94 -1.64
C ASN A 154 -15.33 -3.88 -2.70
N PRO A 155 -16.63 -4.22 -2.58
CA PRO A 155 -17.32 -5.11 -3.50
C PRO A 155 -17.42 -4.62 -4.96
N GLY A 156 -17.22 -3.33 -5.20
CA GLY A 156 -17.21 -2.74 -6.56
C GLY A 156 -15.87 -2.90 -7.29
N SER A 157 -14.84 -3.39 -6.61
CA SER A 157 -13.49 -3.50 -7.17
C SER A 157 -13.40 -4.60 -8.22
N ARG A 158 -12.72 -4.31 -9.32
CA ARG A 158 -12.33 -5.31 -10.32
C ARG A 158 -10.84 -5.64 -10.17
N PRO A 159 -10.47 -6.93 -10.12
CA PRO A 159 -9.08 -7.30 -9.86
C PRO A 159 -8.24 -7.12 -11.12
N ILE A 160 -7.13 -6.40 -11.00
CA ILE A 160 -6.09 -6.37 -12.03
C ILE A 160 -4.84 -7.06 -11.46
N PRO A 161 -4.48 -8.27 -11.93
CA PRO A 161 -3.28 -8.94 -11.48
C PRO A 161 -2.04 -8.27 -12.06
N VAL A 162 -1.09 -7.93 -11.20
CA VAL A 162 0.21 -7.38 -11.57
C VAL A 162 1.32 -8.08 -10.79
N PRO A 163 2.52 -8.27 -11.36
CA PRO A 163 3.69 -8.70 -10.59
C PRO A 163 3.95 -7.76 -9.42
N GLY A 164 4.27 -8.29 -8.23
CA GLY A 164 4.63 -7.47 -7.07
C GLY A 164 5.73 -6.44 -7.33
N PRO A 165 6.81 -6.76 -8.07
CA PRO A 165 7.81 -5.77 -8.46
C PRO A 165 7.24 -4.58 -9.25
N GLN A 166 6.29 -4.84 -10.14
CA GLN A 166 5.62 -3.80 -10.92
C GLN A 166 4.74 -2.92 -10.02
N ALA A 167 4.04 -3.50 -9.04
CA ALA A 167 3.27 -2.73 -8.06
C ALA A 167 4.17 -1.82 -7.21
N ALA A 168 5.34 -2.30 -6.79
CA ALA A 168 6.31 -1.48 -6.04
C ALA A 168 6.84 -0.29 -6.84
N VAL A 169 7.16 -0.50 -8.12
CA VAL A 169 7.58 0.59 -9.03
C VAL A 169 6.43 1.58 -9.25
N ALA A 170 5.21 1.10 -9.45
CA ALA A 170 4.04 1.95 -9.61
C ALA A 170 3.77 2.83 -8.37
N ALA A 171 3.85 2.25 -7.16
CA ALA A 171 3.71 3.00 -5.92
C ALA A 171 4.74 4.15 -5.82
N ALA A 172 6.01 3.87 -6.13
CA ALA A 172 7.06 4.88 -6.14
C ALA A 172 6.81 5.98 -7.19
N GLN A 173 6.35 5.63 -8.39
CA GLN A 173 6.06 6.59 -9.47
C GLN A 173 4.89 7.52 -9.15
N GLU A 174 3.86 7.00 -8.47
CA GLU A 174 2.67 7.76 -8.05
C GLU A 174 2.90 8.63 -6.78
N GLY A 175 4.13 8.64 -6.25
CA GLY A 175 4.45 9.31 -4.99
C GLY A 175 3.70 8.72 -3.80
N THR A 176 3.43 7.42 -3.86
CA THR A 176 2.77 6.66 -2.80
C THR A 176 3.83 5.89 -2.02
N ASP A 177 4.31 6.52 -0.95
CA ASP A 177 5.44 6.02 -0.15
C ASP A 177 5.15 4.72 0.61
N LEU A 178 3.91 4.20 0.56
CA LEU A 178 3.48 3.00 1.26
C LEU A 178 2.64 2.11 0.35
N ILE A 179 2.86 0.80 0.42
CA ILE A 179 1.88 -0.19 -0.03
C ILE A 179 1.26 -0.85 1.20
N ILE A 180 -0.06 -1.04 1.19
CA ILE A 180 -0.74 -1.91 2.15
C ILE A 180 -1.36 -3.10 1.42
N VAL A 181 -0.90 -4.29 1.79
CA VAL A 181 -1.45 -5.58 1.35
C VAL A 181 -2.67 -5.89 2.22
N ASP A 182 -3.77 -6.28 1.58
CA ASP A 182 -5.03 -6.70 2.21
C ASP A 182 -5.48 -5.81 3.39
N PRO A 183 -5.66 -4.48 3.16
CA PRO A 183 -6.08 -3.55 4.21
C PRO A 183 -7.36 -4.00 4.91
N GLY A 184 -7.32 -4.09 6.24
CA GLY A 184 -8.44 -4.54 7.07
C GLY A 184 -8.53 -6.06 7.22
N SER A 185 -7.67 -6.84 6.57
CA SER A 185 -7.62 -8.29 6.75
C SER A 185 -6.97 -8.65 8.09
N PRO A 186 -7.66 -9.41 8.97
CA PRO A 186 -7.10 -9.80 10.25
C PRO A 186 -5.94 -10.78 10.12
N ASP A 187 -5.74 -11.44 8.98
CA ASP A 187 -4.73 -12.49 8.80
C ASP A 187 -3.61 -12.10 7.84
N THR A 188 -3.91 -11.32 6.80
CA THR A 188 -3.00 -11.04 5.69
C THR A 188 -2.62 -9.57 5.53
N GLN A 189 -3.09 -8.67 6.41
CA GLN A 189 -2.68 -7.27 6.37
C GLN A 189 -1.16 -7.16 6.57
N PHE A 190 -0.49 -6.47 5.66
CA PHE A 190 0.96 -6.22 5.74
C PHE A 190 1.34 -4.94 4.99
N GLY A 191 2.23 -4.15 5.57
CA GLY A 191 2.71 -2.90 5.00
C GLY A 191 4.15 -2.94 4.48
N VAL A 192 4.31 -2.40 3.28
CA VAL A 192 5.61 -2.13 2.66
C VAL A 192 5.88 -0.63 2.75
N ARG A 193 7.03 -0.27 3.33
CA ARG A 193 7.46 1.10 3.52
C ARG A 193 8.29 1.61 2.34
N ARG A 194 8.50 2.92 2.26
CA ARG A 194 9.27 3.55 1.16
C ARG A 194 10.64 2.89 0.95
N PRO A 195 11.49 2.67 1.98
CA PRO A 195 12.78 2.03 1.79
C PRO A 195 12.70 0.56 1.35
N GLU A 196 11.53 -0.06 1.45
CA GLU A 196 11.30 -1.48 1.15
C GLU A 196 10.66 -1.69 -0.22
N LEU A 197 10.14 -0.63 -0.84
CA LEU A 197 9.66 -0.68 -2.23
C LEU A 197 10.77 -1.15 -3.16
N GLU A 198 12.02 -0.72 -2.93
CA GLU A 198 13.19 -1.19 -3.67
C GLU A 198 13.40 -2.70 -3.50
N SER A 199 13.29 -3.21 -2.26
CA SER A 199 13.44 -4.65 -1.98
C SER A 199 12.42 -5.50 -2.75
N VAL A 200 11.17 -5.03 -2.85
CA VAL A 200 10.12 -5.72 -3.62
C VAL A 200 10.35 -5.56 -5.13
N ALA A 201 10.77 -4.39 -5.59
CA ALA A 201 11.01 -4.10 -7.01
C ALA A 201 12.18 -4.90 -7.59
N LEU A 202 13.26 -5.07 -6.82
CA LEU A 202 14.46 -5.79 -7.24
C LEU A 202 14.45 -7.26 -6.84
N GLY A 203 13.60 -7.65 -5.89
CA GLY A 203 13.63 -8.99 -5.29
C GLY A 203 14.88 -9.23 -4.43
N GLU A 204 15.48 -8.15 -3.93
CA GLU A 204 16.68 -8.18 -3.08
C GLU A 204 16.31 -7.85 -1.64
N THR A 205 16.80 -8.64 -0.70
CA THR A 205 16.49 -8.44 0.72
C THR A 205 17.47 -7.47 1.35
N ARG A 206 16.94 -6.48 2.08
CA ARG A 206 17.71 -5.55 2.90
C ARG A 206 17.17 -5.55 4.33
N ALA A 207 18.06 -5.41 5.30
CA ALA A 207 17.66 -5.26 6.69
C ALA A 207 16.76 -4.01 6.88
N PRO A 208 15.70 -4.11 7.71
CA PRO A 208 14.95 -2.94 8.19
C PRO A 208 15.85 -1.98 8.97
N ALA A 209 15.46 -0.71 9.08
CA ALA A 209 16.29 0.33 9.69
C ALA A 209 16.80 -0.02 11.11
N TRP A 210 15.94 -0.63 11.92
CA TRP A 210 16.27 -1.01 13.30
C TRP A 210 17.25 -2.20 13.41
N ALA A 211 17.45 -2.97 12.33
CA ALA A 211 18.42 -4.07 12.28
C ALA A 211 19.68 -3.73 11.46
N ASP A 212 19.66 -2.63 10.71
CA ASP A 212 20.73 -2.22 9.82
C ASP A 212 21.93 -1.65 10.61
N ALA A 213 23.12 -2.24 10.40
CA ALA A 213 24.32 -1.87 11.12
C ALA A 213 24.84 -0.48 10.75
N ASP A 214 24.68 -0.07 9.50
CA ASP A 214 25.12 1.24 9.00
C ASP A 214 24.18 2.33 9.53
N VAL A 215 22.87 2.07 9.55
CA VAL A 215 21.89 2.96 10.17
C VAL A 215 22.20 3.13 11.66
N ARG A 216 22.45 2.04 12.40
CA ARG A 216 22.84 2.11 13.81
C ARG A 216 24.11 2.95 14.00
N ALA A 217 25.12 2.78 13.16
CA ALA A 217 26.34 3.58 13.22
C ALA A 217 26.09 5.08 12.98
N ALA A 218 25.22 5.42 12.03
CA ALA A 218 24.81 6.80 11.76
C ALA A 218 24.11 7.44 12.97
N PHE A 219 23.15 6.73 13.59
CA PHE A 219 22.48 7.21 14.81
C PHE A 219 23.48 7.51 15.94
N LEU A 220 24.42 6.60 16.18
CA LEU A 220 25.45 6.75 17.21
C LEU A 220 26.40 7.91 16.91
N SER A 221 26.81 8.07 15.65
CA SER A 221 27.72 9.15 15.23
C SER A 221 27.06 10.52 15.35
N ALA A 222 25.82 10.66 14.85
CA ALA A 222 25.07 11.91 14.94
C ALA A 222 24.68 12.29 16.39
N ALA A 223 24.53 11.30 17.28
CA ALA A 223 24.27 11.52 18.69
C ALA A 223 25.53 11.80 19.53
N ALA A 224 26.73 11.63 18.95
CA ALA A 224 27.98 11.80 19.67
C ALA A 224 28.09 13.20 20.30
N GLY A 225 28.57 13.25 21.53
CA GLY A 225 28.71 14.49 22.29
C GLY A 225 27.42 15.03 22.93
N GLU A 226 26.29 14.34 22.79
CA GLU A 226 25.08 14.67 23.57
C GLU A 226 25.23 14.18 25.02
N GLY A 227 25.68 15.08 25.91
CA GLY A 227 26.12 14.74 27.26
C GLY A 227 25.15 13.90 28.12
N PRO A 228 23.83 14.22 28.17
CA PRO A 228 22.90 13.46 28.99
C PRO A 228 22.54 12.06 28.42
N LEU A 229 22.90 11.75 27.17
CA LEU A 229 22.63 10.45 26.55
C LEU A 229 23.72 9.44 26.92
N GLN A 230 23.34 8.40 27.67
CA GLN A 230 24.26 7.33 28.10
C GLN A 230 24.31 6.16 27.12
N ALA A 231 23.18 5.80 26.52
CA ALA A 231 23.09 4.72 25.56
C ALA A 231 21.93 4.92 24.59
N LEU A 232 22.02 4.29 23.41
CA LEU A 232 20.99 4.29 22.38
C LEU A 232 20.82 2.89 21.82
N ALA A 233 19.58 2.49 21.57
CA ALA A 233 19.23 1.27 20.84
C ALA A 233 18.12 1.55 19.83
N LEU A 234 18.17 0.86 18.69
CA LEU A 234 17.10 0.85 17.70
C LEU A 234 16.34 -0.47 17.84
N LEU A 235 15.03 -0.40 18.05
CA LEU A 235 14.17 -1.56 18.23
C LEU A 235 12.99 -1.55 17.24
N PRO A 236 12.43 -2.72 16.87
CA PRO A 236 11.22 -2.78 16.06
C PRO A 236 10.05 -2.05 16.74
N GLY A 237 9.52 -1.02 16.08
CA GLY A 237 8.31 -0.32 16.52
C GLY A 237 7.01 -0.91 15.94
N ASP A 238 7.10 -1.51 14.76
CA ASP A 238 6.03 -2.25 14.09
C ASP A 238 6.48 -3.69 13.79
N PRO A 239 6.59 -4.55 14.82
CA PRO A 239 7.15 -5.89 14.67
C PRO A 239 6.25 -6.85 13.87
N ALA A 240 4.94 -6.57 13.77
CA ALA A 240 4.02 -7.35 12.95
C ALA A 240 3.92 -6.82 11.50
N GLY A 241 4.37 -5.60 11.26
CA GLY A 241 4.41 -4.99 9.93
C GLY A 241 3.05 -4.52 9.43
N ASP A 242 2.14 -4.10 10.29
CA ASP A 242 0.75 -3.79 9.93
C ASP A 242 0.48 -2.28 9.71
N LEU A 243 1.53 -1.44 9.75
CA LEU A 243 1.47 0.03 9.63
C LEU A 243 0.69 0.74 10.74
N THR A 244 0.49 0.10 11.89
CA THR A 244 -0.18 0.75 13.04
C THR A 244 0.79 1.52 13.95
N ALA A 245 2.09 1.33 13.77
CA ALA A 245 3.14 1.98 14.55
C ALA A 245 4.32 2.44 13.65
N PRO A 246 5.14 3.40 14.13
CA PRO A 246 6.39 3.76 13.47
C PRO A 246 7.32 2.56 13.28
N GLU A 247 8.11 2.55 12.21
CA GLU A 247 9.03 1.46 11.90
C GLU A 247 10.02 1.20 13.04
N THR A 248 10.65 2.27 13.54
CA THR A 248 11.78 2.20 14.48
C THR A 248 11.46 2.91 15.79
N GLU A 249 11.63 2.22 16.91
CA GLU A 249 11.72 2.87 18.21
C GLU A 249 13.20 3.18 18.52
N VAL A 250 13.50 4.44 18.81
CA VAL A 250 14.82 4.89 19.25
C VAL A 250 14.80 4.97 20.78
N HIS A 251 15.33 3.95 21.43
CA HIS A 251 15.41 3.87 22.89
C HIS A 251 16.64 4.63 23.38
N LEU A 252 16.43 5.56 24.31
CA LEU A 252 17.45 6.47 24.80
C LEU A 252 17.61 6.27 26.30
N LEU A 253 18.78 5.81 26.75
CA LEU A 253 19.13 5.77 28.17
C LEU A 253 19.70 7.13 28.56
N ILE A 254 19.05 7.80 29.49
CA ILE A 254 19.31 9.21 29.83
C ILE A 254 19.79 9.29 31.27
N ALA A 255 20.80 10.11 31.50
CA ALA A 255 21.33 10.37 32.82
C ALA A 255 20.27 10.93 33.78
N GLU A 256 20.37 10.56 35.06
CA GLU A 256 19.54 11.13 36.11
C GLU A 256 19.74 12.65 36.24
N GLY A 257 18.73 13.34 36.77
CA GLY A 257 18.81 14.76 37.11
C GLY A 257 18.46 15.72 35.97
N LEU A 258 18.07 15.21 34.79
CA LEU A 258 17.53 16.03 33.71
C LEU A 258 16.07 16.39 34.02
N ASP A 259 15.76 17.69 34.05
CA ASP A 259 14.38 18.15 34.15
C ASP A 259 13.64 18.04 32.81
N ARG A 260 12.35 18.39 32.80
CA ARG A 260 11.51 18.26 31.60
C ARG A 260 12.00 19.15 30.45
N ASP A 261 12.47 20.35 30.77
CA ASP A 261 12.89 21.32 29.76
C ASP A 261 14.21 20.87 29.13
N GLY A 262 15.18 20.46 29.95
CA GLY A 262 16.43 19.86 29.49
C GLY A 262 16.23 18.59 28.66
N LEU A 263 15.27 17.73 29.02
CA LEU A 263 14.91 16.57 28.21
C LEU A 263 14.36 16.99 26.84
N THR A 264 13.44 17.94 26.82
CA THR A 264 12.82 18.42 25.58
C THR A 264 13.85 19.05 24.65
N GLU A 265 14.75 19.87 25.19
CA GLU A 265 15.86 20.46 24.43
C GLU A 265 16.82 19.40 23.88
N MET A 266 17.17 18.38 24.68
CA MET A 266 18.00 17.27 24.23
C MET A 266 17.35 16.51 23.07
N LEU A 267 16.09 16.12 23.21
CA LEU A 267 15.37 15.39 22.17
C LEU A 267 15.24 16.22 20.88
N THR A 268 15.02 17.53 21.00
CA THR A 268 14.98 18.45 19.86
C THR A 268 16.32 18.48 19.13
N ARG A 269 17.45 18.60 19.85
CA ARG A 269 18.79 18.57 19.24
C ARG A 269 19.08 17.24 18.56
N LEU A 270 18.73 16.11 19.18
CA LEU A 270 18.92 14.78 18.59
C LEU A 270 18.09 14.61 17.31
N GLN A 271 16.81 14.98 17.35
CA GLN A 271 15.93 14.97 16.17
C GLN A 271 16.53 15.81 15.03
N GLU A 272 17.00 17.00 15.34
CA GLU A 272 17.62 17.91 14.40
C GLU A 272 18.93 17.40 13.78
N ARG A 273 19.73 16.64 14.54
CA ARG A 273 20.97 16.03 14.03
C ARG A 273 20.65 14.83 13.15
N TRP A 274 19.76 13.94 13.59
CA TRP A 274 19.37 12.76 12.80
C TRP A 274 18.62 13.12 11.52
N ALA A 275 17.79 14.16 11.53
CA ALA A 275 17.11 14.64 10.32
C ALA A 275 18.06 15.22 9.26
N ARG A 276 19.30 15.59 9.63
CA ARG A 276 20.33 16.09 8.70
C ARG A 276 21.25 14.99 8.19
N ASP A 277 21.17 13.79 8.76
CA ASP A 277 21.96 12.64 8.30
C ASP A 277 21.27 12.00 7.09
N GLU A 278 21.96 11.97 5.95
CA GLU A 278 21.41 11.49 4.68
C GLU A 278 21.03 10.01 4.75
N LEU A 279 21.85 9.18 5.41
CA LEU A 279 21.59 7.75 5.52
C LEU A 279 20.34 7.50 6.38
N ILE A 280 20.20 8.20 7.50
CA ILE A 280 19.00 8.09 8.35
C ILE A 280 17.76 8.53 7.57
N ALA A 281 17.81 9.68 6.89
CA ALA A 281 16.68 10.20 6.11
C ALA A 281 16.28 9.25 4.96
N GLU A 282 17.26 8.61 4.32
CA GLU A 282 17.02 7.66 3.24
C GLU A 282 16.49 6.31 3.73
N ARG A 283 17.01 5.81 4.86
CA ARG A 283 16.81 4.41 5.27
C ARG A 283 15.75 4.21 6.34
N VAL A 284 15.40 5.23 7.11
CA VAL A 284 14.35 5.16 8.14
C VAL A 284 13.05 5.74 7.58
N ASP A 285 11.98 4.95 7.57
CA ASP A 285 10.67 5.42 7.12
C ASP A 285 10.00 6.30 8.18
N SER A 286 9.98 5.82 9.42
CA SER A 286 9.32 6.48 10.55
C SER A 286 9.96 6.05 11.86
N MET A 287 10.01 6.97 12.84
CA MET A 287 10.60 6.68 14.14
C MET A 287 9.88 7.36 15.30
N ARG A 288 10.00 6.77 16.51
CA ARG A 288 9.55 7.36 17.78
C ARG A 288 10.65 7.26 18.82
N PHE A 289 10.81 8.32 19.63
CA PHE A 289 11.71 8.29 20.79
C PHE A 289 11.09 7.57 21.98
N VAL A 290 11.89 6.76 22.66
CA VAL A 290 11.52 6.07 23.90
C VAL A 290 12.57 6.39 24.98
N PRO A 291 12.43 7.52 25.68
CA PRO A 291 13.35 7.89 26.75
C PRO A 291 13.19 6.96 27.96
N ARG A 292 14.32 6.54 28.53
CA ARG A 292 14.46 5.72 29.74
C ARG A 292 15.46 6.38 30.67
N LEU A 293 15.17 6.41 31.96
CA LEU A 293 16.16 6.83 32.96
C LEU A 293 17.14 5.67 33.21
N ALA A 294 18.41 6.04 33.41
CA ALA A 294 19.49 5.13 33.79
C ALA A 294 19.26 4.43 35.13
#